data_AF-A0A316DGP9-F1
#
_entry.id   AF-A0A316DGP9-F1
#
_cell.length_a   1.000
_cell.length_b   1.000
_cell.length_c   1.000
_cell.angle_alpha   90.00
_cell.angle_beta   90.00
_cell.angle_gamma   90.00
#
_symmetry.space_group_name_H-M   'P 1'
#
loop_
_entity.id
_entity.type
_entity.pdbx_description
1 polymer ?
#
loop_
_entity_poly.entity_id
_entity_poly.type
_entity_poly.pdbx_seq_one_letter_code
_entity_poly.pdbx_strand_id
1 'polypeptide(L)'
;MLLKNSLLAYLIITFKLSFLLFVSPSFCQSKNTSFVDYLSVYQKYISNIRGGECQMYPSCSNFSLSVFKEYNVLQGFSLTADRLLRCSHDITNYDLSLQNQKLRLIDFVDSRDNSKYVLGLNMPLYAYSDTIKDTSKNLKFIKYLINKGLHQQALLEINRAIFNKELGVDNVEIYTNYIICLRAIDESEKALFDYEIDFPVNIKDNPKIVLEIGNTWKELKNYSNSIQQYKKVISIENKDTTLIDEAWMLKGISHIKLLQLDSAKKSFEKVSNTGFYGKNAAKNIELIVNVNTQRSKNAVWGGILGIIPGAGYLYASHKQTALSSLIINSLFAYGAYTSFKTNNVGIGILASVIGVAFYIGNIQGSIKSVKRFNQTRRDTVLNRISLNFSY
;
A
#
# COMPACT_ATOMS: atom_id res chain seq x y z
N MET A 1 11.60 12.62 55.63
CA MET A 1 12.15 11.36 55.07
C MET A 1 11.06 10.35 54.72
N LEU A 2 9.95 10.27 55.48
CA LEU A 2 8.82 9.34 55.22
C LEU A 2 8.03 9.59 53.92
N LEU A 3 7.90 10.84 53.46
CA LEU A 3 7.17 11.20 52.22
C LEU A 3 7.88 10.82 50.90
N LYS A 4 9.21 10.61 50.92
CA LYS A 4 9.95 10.16 49.72
C LYS A 4 9.76 8.67 49.45
N ASN A 5 9.58 7.87 50.51
CA ASN A 5 9.40 6.42 50.40
C ASN A 5 7.96 6.06 49.97
N SER A 6 6.95 6.88 50.29
CA SER A 6 5.59 6.67 49.81
C SER A 6 5.42 6.97 48.32
N LEU A 7 6.09 8.00 47.79
CA LEU A 7 6.04 8.34 46.36
C LEU A 7 6.72 7.28 45.49
N LEU A 8 7.85 6.74 45.96
CA LEU A 8 8.57 5.65 45.30
C LEU A 8 7.77 4.34 45.33
N ALA A 9 7.13 4.02 46.46
CA ALA A 9 6.22 2.88 46.57
C ALA A 9 5.00 3.03 45.66
N TYR A 10 4.41 4.24 45.57
CA TYR A 10 3.29 4.53 44.68
C TYR A 10 3.68 4.42 43.20
N LEU A 11 4.87 4.90 42.82
CA LEU A 11 5.42 4.73 41.45
C LEU A 11 5.68 3.26 41.11
N ILE A 12 6.21 2.47 42.05
CA ILE A 12 6.45 1.03 41.84
C ILE A 12 5.14 0.24 41.77
N ILE A 13 4.13 0.59 42.58
CA ILE A 13 2.80 -0.05 42.56
C ILE A 13 2.04 0.31 41.29
N THR A 14 2.06 1.58 40.87
CA THR A 14 1.43 2.03 39.60
C THR A 14 2.13 1.46 38.38
N PHE A 15 3.46 1.30 38.42
CA PHE A 15 4.23 0.61 37.38
C PHE A 15 3.92 -0.89 37.34
N LYS A 16 3.82 -1.59 38.49
CA LYS A 16 3.42 -3.00 38.57
C LYS A 16 1.97 -3.24 38.14
N LEU A 17 1.03 -2.37 38.52
CA LEU A 17 -0.37 -2.47 38.09
C LEU A 17 -0.50 -2.21 36.58
N SER A 18 0.25 -1.24 36.06
CA SER A 18 0.31 -0.97 34.62
C SER A 18 0.91 -2.17 33.88
N PHE A 19 2.00 -2.76 34.39
CA PHE A 19 2.65 -3.92 33.77
C PHE A 19 1.77 -5.19 33.80
N LEU A 20 0.97 -5.41 34.85
CA LEU A 20 0.03 -6.52 34.95
C LEU A 20 -1.17 -6.39 34.00
N LEU A 21 -1.62 -5.15 33.71
CA LEU A 21 -2.65 -4.88 32.69
C LEU A 21 -2.14 -5.09 31.24
N PHE A 22 -0.83 -5.19 31.04
CA PHE A 22 -0.22 -5.41 29.72
C PHE A 22 -0.09 -6.91 29.33
N VAL A 23 -0.30 -7.86 30.25
CA VAL A 23 0.07 -9.28 30.03
C VAL A 23 -1.12 -10.25 29.93
N SER A 24 -2.35 -9.86 30.29
CA SER A 24 -3.52 -10.76 30.13
C SER A 24 -4.14 -10.63 28.72
N PRO A 25 -4.12 -11.68 27.87
CA PRO A 25 -4.71 -11.64 26.52
C PRO A 25 -6.23 -11.82 26.50
N SER A 26 -6.91 -11.69 27.65
CA SER A 26 -8.29 -12.15 27.80
C SER A 26 -9.10 -11.20 28.66
N PHE A 27 -9.41 -10.02 28.12
CA PHE A 27 -10.52 -9.23 28.60
C PHE A 27 -11.48 -8.94 27.45
N CYS A 28 -12.72 -9.39 27.67
CA CYS A 28 -13.85 -9.50 26.76
C CYS A 28 -13.92 -8.38 25.71
N GLN A 29 -14.09 -8.77 24.44
CA GLN A 29 -14.38 -7.89 23.31
C GLN A 29 -15.84 -7.41 23.39
N SER A 30 -16.15 -6.62 24.40
CA SER A 30 -17.41 -5.88 24.50
C SER A 30 -17.40 -4.81 23.42
N LYS A 31 -18.33 -4.87 22.46
CA LYS A 31 -18.57 -3.77 21.51
C LYS A 31 -18.87 -2.52 22.34
N ASN A 32 -18.02 -1.50 22.25
CA ASN A 32 -18.13 -0.30 23.07
C ASN A 32 -19.22 0.64 22.53
N THR A 33 -20.48 0.30 22.79
CA THR A 33 -21.65 1.05 22.28
C THR A 33 -21.64 2.51 22.72
N SER A 34 -21.38 2.79 24.00
CA SER A 34 -21.44 4.17 24.54
C SER A 34 -20.44 5.13 23.89
N PHE A 35 -19.19 4.70 23.65
CA PHE A 35 -18.18 5.56 23.01
C PHE A 35 -18.49 5.80 21.52
N VAL A 36 -19.03 4.79 20.84
CA VAL A 36 -19.53 4.93 19.47
C VAL A 36 -20.69 5.94 19.42
N ASP A 37 -21.59 5.92 20.40
CA ASP A 37 -22.70 6.88 20.49
C ASP A 37 -22.19 8.31 20.70
N TYR A 38 -21.26 8.53 21.64
CA TYR A 38 -20.66 9.86 21.85
C TYR A 38 -19.93 10.38 20.61
N LEU A 39 -19.19 9.51 19.91
CA LEU A 39 -18.54 9.87 18.63
C LEU A 39 -19.57 10.21 17.55
N SER A 40 -20.68 9.49 17.51
CA SER A 40 -21.77 9.75 16.55
C SER A 40 -22.45 11.08 16.84
N VAL A 41 -22.66 11.43 18.11
CA VAL A 41 -23.13 12.76 18.52
C VAL A 41 -22.15 13.84 18.09
N TYR A 42 -20.85 13.67 18.33
CA TYR A 42 -19.82 14.60 17.86
C TYR A 42 -19.87 14.78 16.33
N GLN A 43 -19.95 13.69 15.56
CA GLN A 43 -20.03 13.71 14.10
C GLN A 43 -21.32 14.38 13.59
N LYS A 44 -22.44 14.22 14.30
CA LYS A 44 -23.72 14.77 13.87
C LYS A 44 -23.84 16.27 14.18
N TYR A 45 -23.37 16.70 15.35
CA TYR A 45 -23.66 18.03 15.87
C TYR A 45 -22.46 18.97 15.92
N ILE A 46 -21.22 18.47 16.02
CA ILE A 46 -20.04 19.30 16.27
C ILE A 46 -19.11 19.35 15.07
N SER A 47 -18.90 18.24 14.34
CA SER A 47 -17.89 18.20 13.28
C SER A 47 -18.17 19.19 12.13
N ASN A 48 -19.44 19.46 11.84
CA ASN A 48 -19.84 20.38 10.77
C ASN A 48 -19.66 21.87 11.14
N ILE A 49 -19.43 22.18 12.42
CA ILE A 49 -19.16 23.55 12.88
C ILE A 49 -17.71 23.96 12.56
N ARG A 50 -16.81 22.99 12.38
CA ARG A 50 -15.44 23.27 11.95
C ARG A 50 -15.46 23.60 10.46
N GLY A 51 -15.09 24.84 10.10
CA GLY A 51 -15.01 25.28 8.70
C GLY A 51 -13.93 24.59 7.84
N GLY A 52 -13.20 23.60 8.37
CA GLY A 52 -12.17 22.85 7.68
C GLY A 52 -12.45 21.34 7.66
N GLU A 53 -12.24 20.71 6.52
CA GLU A 53 -12.37 19.26 6.36
C GLU A 53 -11.08 18.52 6.76
N CYS A 54 -11.22 17.32 7.34
CA CYS A 54 -10.06 16.51 7.72
C CYS A 54 -9.26 16.07 6.48
N GLN A 55 -7.96 16.36 6.42
CA GLN A 55 -7.09 15.96 5.29
C GLN A 55 -6.89 14.44 5.17
N MET A 56 -7.25 13.70 6.21
CA MET A 56 -7.05 12.28 6.32
C MET A 56 -8.28 11.47 5.89
N TYR A 57 -8.06 10.29 5.31
CA TYR A 57 -9.09 9.31 4.98
C TYR A 57 -8.76 7.93 5.60
N PRO A 58 -9.69 7.33 6.38
CA PRO A 58 -10.88 7.96 6.92
C PRO A 58 -10.53 9.16 7.83
N SER A 59 -11.50 10.05 8.04
CA SER A 59 -11.31 11.21 8.92
C SER A 59 -10.89 10.76 10.34
N CYS A 60 -10.20 11.63 11.09
CA CYS A 60 -9.71 11.28 12.43
C CYS A 60 -10.89 10.82 13.37
N SER A 61 -12.12 11.31 13.19
CA SER A 61 -13.32 10.81 13.90
C SER A 61 -13.83 9.45 13.39
N ASN A 62 -13.87 9.23 12.07
CA ASN A 62 -14.28 7.94 11.49
C ASN A 62 -13.27 6.83 11.82
N PHE A 63 -11.97 7.16 11.82
CA PHE A 63 -10.91 6.29 12.32
C PHE A 63 -11.14 5.92 13.78
N SER A 64 -11.43 6.90 14.64
CA SER A 64 -11.71 6.63 16.06
C SER A 64 -12.90 5.67 16.20
N LEU A 65 -13.95 5.90 15.43
CA LEU A 65 -15.15 5.07 15.43
C LEU A 65 -14.86 3.63 14.99
N SER A 66 -14.03 3.40 13.96
CA SER A 66 -13.63 2.03 13.58
C SER A 66 -12.79 1.38 14.68
N VAL A 67 -11.85 2.11 15.27
CA VAL A 67 -11.03 1.58 16.37
C VAL A 67 -11.89 1.18 17.57
N PHE A 68 -12.82 2.03 18.02
CA PHE A 68 -13.66 1.70 19.19
C PHE A 68 -14.67 0.57 18.93
N LYS A 69 -14.97 0.28 17.64
CA LYS A 69 -15.75 -0.90 17.24
C LYS A 69 -14.94 -2.20 17.28
N GLU A 70 -13.65 -2.13 16.98
CA GLU A 70 -12.77 -3.30 16.81
C GLU A 70 -11.96 -3.65 18.07
N TYR A 71 -11.53 -2.63 18.81
CA TYR A 71 -10.62 -2.74 19.96
C TYR A 71 -11.30 -2.37 21.28
N ASN A 72 -10.67 -2.75 22.39
CA ASN A 72 -11.12 -2.36 23.72
C ASN A 72 -10.91 -0.85 23.98
N VAL A 73 -11.53 -0.32 25.04
CA VAL A 73 -11.55 1.12 25.34
C VAL A 73 -10.13 1.71 25.48
N LEU A 74 -9.22 1.03 26.18
CA LEU A 74 -7.86 1.52 26.40
C LEU A 74 -7.07 1.60 25.09
N GLN A 75 -7.16 0.55 24.26
CA GLN A 75 -6.57 0.53 22.92
C GLN A 75 -7.22 1.60 22.04
N GLY A 76 -8.55 1.75 22.13
CA GLY A 76 -9.33 2.77 21.44
C GLY A 76 -8.80 4.17 21.67
N PHE A 77 -8.62 4.54 22.94
CA PHE A 77 -8.05 5.82 23.31
C PHE A 77 -6.59 5.98 22.87
N SER A 78 -5.74 4.98 23.09
CA SER A 78 -4.32 5.04 22.68
C SER A 78 -4.15 5.24 21.18
N LEU A 79 -4.86 4.44 20.36
CA LEU A 79 -4.80 4.48 18.90
C LEU A 79 -5.42 5.76 18.34
N THR A 80 -6.50 6.24 18.94
CA THR A 80 -7.11 7.53 18.61
C THR A 80 -6.15 8.67 18.94
N ALA A 81 -5.48 8.64 20.10
CA ALA A 81 -4.55 9.67 20.50
C ALA A 81 -3.31 9.69 19.58
N ASP A 82 -2.73 8.53 19.27
CA ASP A 82 -1.69 8.38 18.24
C ASP A 82 -2.12 9.00 16.91
N ARG A 83 -3.33 8.68 16.44
CA ARG A 83 -3.90 9.27 15.22
C ARG A 83 -3.99 10.79 15.29
N LEU A 84 -4.43 11.35 16.41
CA LEU A 84 -4.54 12.80 16.61
C LEU A 84 -3.19 13.50 16.65
N LEU A 85 -2.16 12.89 17.26
CA LEU A 85 -0.79 13.42 17.26
C LEU A 85 -0.24 13.56 15.83
N ARG A 86 -0.61 12.62 14.95
CA ARG A 86 -0.14 12.54 13.56
C ARG A 86 -1.04 13.22 12.52
N CYS A 87 -2.27 13.56 12.90
CA CYS A 87 -3.32 14.02 11.97
C CYS A 87 -2.79 15.27 11.23
N SER A 88 -2.80 15.25 9.89
CA SER A 88 -2.37 16.36 9.00
C SER A 88 -0.88 16.71 9.00
N HIS A 89 0.00 15.84 9.50
CA HIS A 89 1.45 16.05 9.51
C HIS A 89 2.20 15.03 8.65
N ASP A 90 3.44 15.37 8.28
CA ASP A 90 4.39 14.43 7.66
C ASP A 90 3.82 13.73 6.40
N ILE A 91 3.23 14.54 5.51
CA ILE A 91 2.45 14.15 4.31
C ILE A 91 3.15 13.08 3.46
N THR A 92 4.47 13.15 3.33
CA THR A 92 5.29 12.24 2.53
C THR A 92 5.27 10.78 3.01
N ASN A 93 4.73 10.51 4.20
CA ASN A 93 4.65 9.17 4.77
C ASN A 93 3.27 8.53 4.59
N TYR A 94 2.35 9.16 3.85
CA TYR A 94 1.02 8.64 3.59
C TYR A 94 0.78 8.50 2.09
N ASP A 95 0.05 7.45 1.72
CA ASP A 95 -0.45 7.31 0.36
C ASP A 95 -1.60 8.29 0.12
N LEU A 96 -1.79 8.68 -1.14
CA LEU A 96 -2.84 9.59 -1.55
C LEU A 96 -4.06 8.82 -2.08
N SER A 97 -5.24 9.27 -1.70
CA SER A 97 -6.52 8.87 -2.28
C SER A 97 -7.22 10.08 -2.87
N LEU A 98 -7.97 9.89 -3.96
CA LEU A 98 -8.91 10.87 -4.45
C LEU A 98 -10.29 10.55 -3.88
N GLN A 99 -10.80 11.40 -2.97
CA GLN A 99 -12.10 11.23 -2.33
C GLN A 99 -12.88 12.53 -2.45
N ASN A 100 -14.08 12.47 -3.03
CA ASN A 100 -14.93 13.64 -3.29
C ASN A 100 -14.15 14.78 -3.99
N GLN A 101 -13.41 14.44 -5.05
CA GLN A 101 -12.58 15.36 -5.83
C GLN A 101 -11.46 16.08 -5.05
N LYS A 102 -11.15 15.62 -3.83
CA LYS A 102 -10.05 16.14 -3.01
C LYS A 102 -9.03 15.05 -2.72
N LEU A 103 -7.76 15.42 -2.74
CA LEU A 103 -6.69 14.53 -2.31
C LEU A 103 -6.74 14.38 -0.78
N ARG A 104 -6.70 13.13 -0.31
CA ARG A 104 -6.68 12.78 1.11
C ARG A 104 -5.55 11.80 1.40
N LEU A 105 -5.02 11.90 2.61
CA LEU A 105 -3.95 11.03 3.12
C LEU A 105 -4.57 9.77 3.74
N ILE A 106 -4.18 8.60 3.23
CA ILE A 106 -4.79 7.32 3.62
C ILE A 106 -4.11 6.75 4.86
N ASP A 107 -4.91 6.41 5.88
CA ASP A 107 -4.43 5.73 7.10
C ASP A 107 -5.61 5.02 7.77
N PHE A 108 -5.93 3.83 7.27
CA PHE A 108 -6.89 2.94 7.91
C PHE A 108 -6.25 2.21 9.09
N VAL A 109 -7.12 1.64 9.93
CA VAL A 109 -6.71 0.79 11.06
C VAL A 109 -5.99 -0.45 10.56
N ASP A 110 -6.57 -1.12 9.57
CA ASP A 110 -5.93 -2.21 8.83
C ASP A 110 -5.27 -1.65 7.56
N SER A 111 -3.96 -1.83 7.45
CA SER A 111 -3.18 -1.37 6.29
C SER A 111 -3.57 -2.05 4.98
N ARG A 112 -4.23 -3.23 5.00
CA ARG A 112 -4.70 -3.92 3.78
C ARG A 112 -5.76 -3.11 3.05
N ASP A 113 -6.61 -2.42 3.80
CA ASP A 113 -7.71 -1.61 3.26
C ASP A 113 -7.21 -0.38 2.51
N ASN A 114 -6.00 0.11 2.83
CA ASN A 114 -5.41 1.25 2.12
C ASN A 114 -5.36 0.99 0.60
N SER A 115 -4.99 -0.23 0.20
CA SER A 115 -4.71 -0.61 -1.20
C SER A 115 -5.90 -0.40 -2.16
N LYS A 116 -7.13 -0.38 -1.64
CA LYS A 116 -8.35 -0.13 -2.40
C LYS A 116 -8.54 1.36 -2.76
N TYR A 117 -7.96 2.24 -1.96
CA TYR A 117 -8.17 3.69 -2.05
C TYR A 117 -6.93 4.44 -2.54
N VAL A 118 -5.78 3.77 -2.65
CA VAL A 118 -4.56 4.38 -3.21
C VAL A 118 -4.82 4.81 -4.65
N LEU A 119 -4.46 6.05 -4.95
CA LEU A 119 -4.46 6.58 -6.30
C LEU A 119 -3.44 5.81 -7.16
N GLY A 120 -3.93 4.97 -8.07
CA GLY A 120 -3.10 4.27 -9.05
C GLY A 120 -2.78 5.15 -10.26
N LEU A 121 -1.60 4.95 -10.86
CA LEU A 121 -1.31 5.42 -12.22
C LEU A 121 -1.78 4.33 -13.20
N ASN A 122 -2.83 4.61 -13.99
CA ASN A 122 -3.17 3.76 -15.12
C ASN A 122 -2.10 3.95 -16.19
N MET A 123 -1.28 2.92 -16.44
CA MET A 123 -0.36 2.96 -17.59
C MET A 123 -1.15 2.69 -18.86
N PRO A 124 -1.02 3.52 -19.91
CA PRO A 124 -1.66 3.24 -21.19
C PRO A 124 -1.13 1.92 -21.76
N LEU A 125 -2.05 1.05 -22.18
CA LEU A 125 -1.76 -0.20 -22.89
C LEU A 125 -1.73 0.09 -24.39
N TYR A 126 -0.61 -0.22 -25.05
CA TYR A 126 -0.42 -0.01 -26.49
C TYR A 126 -0.41 -1.33 -27.24
N ALA A 127 -0.89 -1.34 -28.48
CA ALA A 127 -0.62 -2.42 -29.42
C ALA A 127 0.72 -2.14 -30.11
N TYR A 128 1.70 -3.02 -29.94
CA TYR A 128 3.03 -2.84 -30.55
C TYR A 128 2.90 -2.76 -32.09
N SER A 129 3.24 -1.63 -32.69
CA SER A 129 2.94 -1.35 -34.11
C SER A 129 4.14 -1.26 -35.06
N ASP A 130 5.38 -1.34 -34.58
CA ASP A 130 6.40 -0.54 -35.28
C ASP A 130 7.33 -1.26 -36.27
N THR A 131 7.25 -2.58 -36.48
CA THR A 131 8.25 -3.23 -37.37
C THR A 131 7.77 -4.32 -38.32
N ILE A 132 6.51 -4.77 -38.25
CA ILE A 132 6.03 -5.80 -39.18
C ILE A 132 5.30 -5.12 -40.33
N LYS A 133 5.71 -5.40 -41.58
CA LYS A 133 4.91 -5.11 -42.78
C LYS A 133 3.62 -5.94 -42.67
N ASP A 134 2.68 -5.46 -41.88
CA ASP A 134 1.40 -6.11 -41.67
C ASP A 134 0.66 -6.06 -43.01
N THR A 135 0.39 -7.21 -43.61
CA THR A 135 -0.21 -7.28 -44.95
C THR A 135 -1.72 -7.06 -44.89
N SER A 136 -2.33 -7.24 -43.71
CA SER A 136 -3.76 -7.05 -43.48
C SER A 136 -4.12 -5.59 -43.17
N LYS A 137 -5.02 -5.02 -43.98
CA LYS A 137 -5.63 -3.71 -43.70
C LYS A 137 -6.47 -3.72 -42.42
N ASN A 138 -7.12 -4.85 -42.11
CA ASN A 138 -8.02 -4.98 -40.95
C ASN A 138 -7.22 -5.00 -39.64
N LEU A 139 -6.11 -5.74 -39.59
CA LEU A 139 -5.26 -5.79 -38.40
C LEU A 139 -4.60 -4.42 -38.12
N LYS A 140 -4.22 -3.68 -39.17
CA LYS A 140 -3.73 -2.29 -39.03
C LYS A 140 -4.79 -1.36 -38.43
N PHE A 141 -6.04 -1.49 -38.86
CA PHE A 141 -7.11 -0.66 -38.34
C PHE A 141 -7.39 -0.95 -36.85
N ILE A 142 -7.39 -2.23 -36.46
CA ILE A 142 -7.50 -2.65 -35.06
C ILE A 142 -6.37 -2.04 -34.23
N LYS A 143 -5.10 -2.19 -34.66
CA LYS A 143 -3.94 -1.61 -33.98
C LYS A 143 -4.03 -0.08 -33.88
N TYR A 144 -4.51 0.59 -34.92
CA TYR A 144 -4.77 2.04 -34.91
C TYR A 144 -5.79 2.43 -33.82
N LEU A 145 -6.91 1.71 -33.71
CA LEU A 145 -7.91 1.97 -32.68
C LEU A 145 -7.36 1.78 -31.26
N ILE A 146 -6.58 0.71 -31.03
CA ILE A 146 -5.94 0.46 -29.73
C ILE A 146 -4.99 1.61 -29.37
N ASN A 147 -4.15 2.04 -30.30
CA ASN A 147 -3.18 3.11 -30.06
C ASN A 147 -3.86 4.49 -29.89
N LYS A 148 -5.13 4.64 -30.29
CA LYS A 148 -5.97 5.81 -29.99
C LYS A 148 -6.71 5.71 -28.65
N GLY A 149 -6.56 4.62 -27.90
CA GLY A 149 -7.29 4.34 -26.67
C GLY A 149 -8.74 3.91 -26.88
N LEU A 150 -9.15 3.64 -28.13
CA LEU A 150 -10.50 3.23 -28.50
C LEU A 150 -10.64 1.71 -28.36
N HIS A 151 -10.41 1.20 -27.15
CA HIS A 151 -10.28 -0.25 -26.89
C HIS A 151 -11.58 -1.01 -27.12
N GLN A 152 -12.74 -0.43 -26.81
CA GLN A 152 -14.05 -1.06 -27.07
C GLN A 152 -14.32 -1.19 -28.57
N GLN A 153 -14.00 -0.15 -29.35
CA GLN A 153 -14.14 -0.15 -30.81
C GLN A 153 -13.17 -1.17 -31.44
N ALA A 154 -11.93 -1.23 -30.95
CA ALA A 154 -10.97 -2.23 -31.38
C ALA A 154 -11.47 -3.65 -31.09
N LEU A 155 -12.07 -3.89 -29.91
CA LEU A 155 -12.63 -5.18 -29.53
C LEU A 155 -13.79 -5.59 -30.44
N LEU A 156 -14.67 -4.65 -30.82
CA LEU A 156 -15.74 -4.90 -31.78
C LEU A 156 -15.17 -5.33 -33.14
N GLU A 157 -14.16 -4.63 -33.65
CA GLU A 157 -13.50 -4.95 -34.92
C GLU A 157 -12.79 -6.30 -34.88
N ILE A 158 -12.15 -6.64 -33.75
CA ILE A 158 -11.55 -7.95 -33.50
C ILE A 158 -12.63 -9.05 -33.56
N ASN A 159 -13.73 -8.89 -32.81
CA ASN A 159 -14.82 -9.87 -32.80
C ASN A 159 -15.41 -10.07 -34.20
N ARG A 160 -15.57 -8.98 -34.98
CA ARG A 160 -16.01 -9.06 -36.37
C ARG A 160 -15.03 -9.86 -37.23
N ALA A 161 -13.73 -9.59 -37.11
CA ALA A 161 -12.70 -10.30 -37.87
C ALA A 161 -12.64 -11.80 -37.53
N ILE A 162 -12.80 -12.16 -36.24
CA ILE A 162 -12.88 -13.55 -35.78
C ILE A 162 -14.14 -14.23 -36.34
N PHE A 163 -15.30 -13.60 -36.20
CA PHE A 163 -16.58 -14.13 -36.67
C PHE A 163 -16.59 -14.39 -38.18
N ASN A 164 -16.09 -13.43 -38.96
CA ASN A 164 -16.00 -13.53 -40.42
C ASN A 164 -14.80 -14.38 -40.91
N LYS A 165 -13.93 -14.84 -40.00
CA LYS A 165 -12.70 -15.61 -40.30
C LYS A 165 -11.76 -14.90 -41.29
N GLU A 166 -11.71 -13.56 -41.26
CA GLU A 166 -11.03 -12.72 -42.26
C GLU A 166 -9.49 -12.88 -42.28
N LEU A 167 -8.91 -13.44 -41.22
CA LEU A 167 -7.47 -13.47 -40.99
C LEU A 167 -6.92 -14.85 -40.58
N GLY A 168 -7.74 -15.89 -40.75
CA GLY A 168 -7.49 -17.23 -40.24
C GLY A 168 -7.92 -17.38 -38.78
N VAL A 169 -8.46 -18.56 -38.44
CA VAL A 169 -9.01 -18.85 -37.10
C VAL A 169 -7.94 -18.78 -36.01
N ASP A 170 -6.67 -18.98 -36.37
CA ASP A 170 -5.55 -19.17 -35.45
C ASP A 170 -4.55 -18.00 -35.51
N ASN A 171 -5.02 -16.81 -35.87
CA ASN A 171 -4.17 -15.64 -36.00
C ASN A 171 -3.76 -15.08 -34.62
N VAL A 172 -2.54 -15.44 -34.20
CA VAL A 172 -1.96 -15.06 -32.90
C VAL A 172 -2.06 -13.56 -32.61
N GLU A 173 -1.85 -12.70 -33.60
CA GLU A 173 -1.87 -11.23 -33.40
C GLU A 173 -3.27 -10.72 -33.03
N ILE A 174 -4.33 -11.30 -33.57
CA ILE A 174 -5.71 -10.89 -33.25
C ILE A 174 -6.02 -11.21 -31.79
N TYR A 175 -5.74 -12.43 -31.36
CA TYR A 175 -5.99 -12.87 -29.99
C TYR A 175 -5.09 -12.17 -28.97
N THR A 176 -3.85 -11.84 -29.36
CA THR A 176 -2.96 -11.01 -28.53
C THR A 176 -3.59 -9.63 -28.32
N ASN A 177 -4.05 -8.97 -29.39
CA ASN A 177 -4.72 -7.68 -29.32
C ASN A 177 -6.07 -7.75 -28.58
N TYR A 178 -6.79 -8.88 -28.67
CA TYR A 178 -8.01 -9.13 -27.91
C TYR A 178 -7.76 -9.07 -26.40
N ILE A 179 -6.74 -9.78 -25.92
CA ILE A 179 -6.35 -9.77 -24.51
C ILE A 179 -5.95 -8.36 -24.08
N ILE A 180 -5.16 -7.65 -24.88
CA ILE A 180 -4.76 -6.26 -24.60
C ILE A 180 -5.98 -5.35 -24.46
N CYS A 181 -6.96 -5.45 -25.37
CA CYS A 181 -8.20 -4.68 -25.32
C CYS A 181 -8.99 -4.95 -24.04
N LEU A 182 -9.19 -6.23 -23.67
CA LEU A 182 -9.92 -6.60 -22.45
C LEU A 182 -9.23 -6.10 -21.19
N ARG A 183 -7.89 -6.25 -21.10
CA ARG A 183 -7.10 -5.69 -20.00
C ARG A 183 -7.25 -4.17 -19.90
N ALA A 184 -7.23 -3.47 -21.03
CA ALA A 184 -7.35 -2.01 -21.08
C ALA A 184 -8.72 -1.46 -20.64
N ILE A 185 -9.78 -2.27 -20.75
CA ILE A 185 -11.13 -1.92 -20.26
C ILE A 185 -11.44 -2.50 -18.87
N ASP A 186 -10.42 -2.99 -18.15
CA ASP A 186 -10.52 -3.61 -16.82
C ASP A 186 -11.34 -4.93 -16.79
N GLU A 187 -11.48 -5.62 -17.93
CA GLU A 187 -12.11 -6.95 -18.06
C GLU A 187 -11.07 -8.09 -18.06
N SER A 188 -10.06 -8.00 -17.18
CA SER A 188 -8.96 -8.97 -17.13
C SER A 188 -9.40 -10.40 -16.80
N GLU A 189 -10.43 -10.58 -15.95
CA GLU A 189 -10.96 -11.91 -15.62
C GLU A 189 -11.57 -12.60 -16.84
N LYS A 190 -12.26 -11.82 -17.67
CA LYS A 190 -12.85 -12.31 -18.91
C LYS A 190 -11.79 -12.76 -19.91
N ALA A 191 -10.68 -12.02 -20.03
CA ALA A 191 -9.57 -12.42 -20.90
C ALA A 191 -9.01 -13.80 -20.53
N LEU A 192 -8.96 -14.13 -19.23
CA LEU A 192 -8.56 -15.46 -18.76
C LEU A 192 -9.61 -16.53 -19.08
N PHE A 193 -10.90 -16.21 -18.88
CA PHE A 193 -11.98 -17.12 -19.21
C PHE A 193 -12.02 -17.46 -20.71
N ASP A 194 -12.00 -16.45 -21.57
CA ASP A 194 -12.05 -16.62 -23.03
C ASP A 194 -10.80 -17.35 -23.53
N TYR A 195 -9.62 -17.12 -22.93
CA TYR A 195 -8.41 -17.90 -23.23
C TYR A 195 -8.56 -19.38 -22.89
N GLU A 196 -9.21 -19.73 -21.79
CA GLU A 196 -9.40 -21.13 -21.41
C GLU A 196 -10.50 -21.81 -22.24
N ILE A 197 -11.57 -21.09 -22.59
CA ILE A 197 -12.77 -21.68 -23.20
C ILE A 197 -12.79 -21.51 -24.73
N ASP A 198 -12.54 -20.30 -25.24
CA ASP A 198 -12.83 -19.94 -26.63
C ASP A 198 -11.61 -19.94 -27.55
N PHE A 199 -10.39 -19.78 -27.01
CA PHE A 199 -9.19 -19.70 -27.83
C PHE A 199 -8.84 -21.04 -28.50
N PRO A 200 -8.45 -21.04 -29.78
CA PRO A 200 -7.95 -22.23 -30.47
C PRO A 200 -6.79 -22.91 -29.75
N VAL A 201 -6.82 -24.23 -29.62
CA VAL A 201 -5.83 -24.99 -28.84
C VAL A 201 -4.40 -24.79 -29.36
N ASN A 202 -4.23 -24.67 -30.68
CA ASN A 202 -2.92 -24.54 -31.31
C ASN A 202 -2.21 -23.20 -31.07
N ILE A 203 -2.93 -22.15 -30.66
CA ILE A 203 -2.32 -20.85 -30.34
C ILE A 203 -2.06 -20.69 -28.84
N LYS A 204 -2.64 -21.53 -27.98
CA LYS A 204 -2.55 -21.35 -26.52
C LYS A 204 -1.12 -21.41 -25.97
N ASP A 205 -0.26 -22.20 -26.61
CA ASP A 205 1.16 -22.33 -26.27
C ASP A 205 2.05 -21.30 -27.00
N ASN A 206 1.46 -20.39 -27.77
CA ASN A 206 2.23 -19.34 -28.42
C ASN A 206 2.85 -18.41 -27.38
N PRO A 207 4.18 -18.18 -27.40
CA PRO A 207 4.87 -17.34 -26.42
C PRO A 207 4.27 -15.95 -26.22
N LYS A 208 3.76 -15.29 -27.28
CA LYS A 208 3.12 -13.97 -27.17
C LYS A 208 1.82 -14.02 -26.37
N ILE A 209 0.99 -15.03 -26.63
CA ILE A 209 -0.29 -15.21 -25.91
C ILE A 209 -0.01 -15.57 -24.45
N VAL A 210 0.89 -16.51 -24.20
CA VAL A 210 1.25 -16.91 -22.83
C VAL A 210 1.83 -15.74 -22.03
N LEU A 211 2.63 -14.87 -22.67
CA LEU A 211 3.14 -13.65 -22.06
C LEU A 211 1.99 -12.70 -21.66
N GLU A 212 1.04 -12.47 -22.57
CA GLU A 212 -0.12 -11.62 -22.31
C GLU A 212 -1.02 -12.17 -21.20
N ILE A 213 -1.25 -13.48 -21.15
CA ILE A 213 -1.96 -14.12 -20.03
C ILE A 213 -1.19 -13.95 -18.71
N GLY A 214 0.14 -14.06 -18.74
CA GLY A 214 0.98 -13.74 -17.59
C GLY A 214 0.80 -12.29 -17.12
N ASN A 215 0.71 -11.34 -18.06
CA ASN A 215 0.43 -9.95 -17.78
C ASN A 215 -0.99 -9.73 -17.20
N THR A 216 -2.01 -10.43 -17.70
CA THR A 216 -3.36 -10.42 -17.14
C THR A 216 -3.38 -10.88 -15.68
N TRP A 217 -2.71 -12.00 -15.36
CA TRP A 217 -2.58 -12.48 -13.97
C TRP A 217 -1.85 -11.47 -13.07
N LYS A 218 -0.83 -10.79 -13.59
CA LYS A 218 -0.07 -9.75 -12.88
C LYS A 218 -0.94 -8.53 -12.56
N GLU A 219 -1.82 -8.12 -13.48
CA GLU A 219 -2.79 -7.04 -13.26
C GLU A 219 -3.82 -7.39 -12.17
N LEU A 220 -4.29 -8.64 -12.18
CA LEU A 220 -5.12 -9.21 -11.10
C LEU A 220 -4.34 -9.42 -9.79
N LYS A 221 -3.08 -8.96 -9.70
CA LYS A 221 -2.18 -9.09 -8.54
C LYS A 221 -1.89 -10.55 -8.14
N ASN A 222 -2.19 -11.51 -9.01
CA ASN A 222 -1.85 -12.92 -8.81
C ASN A 222 -0.44 -13.20 -9.36
N TYR A 223 0.56 -12.74 -8.63
CA TYR A 223 1.96 -12.81 -9.06
C TYR A 223 2.51 -14.25 -9.11
N SER A 224 1.92 -15.18 -8.36
CA SER A 224 2.28 -16.60 -8.45
C SER A 224 1.96 -17.18 -9.83
N ASN A 225 0.74 -16.95 -10.32
CA ASN A 225 0.32 -17.44 -11.63
C ASN A 225 1.05 -16.69 -12.76
N SER A 226 1.29 -15.38 -12.62
CA SER A 226 2.08 -14.63 -13.61
C SER A 226 3.48 -15.22 -13.77
N ILE A 227 4.18 -15.51 -12.66
CA ILE A 227 5.50 -16.17 -12.68
C ILE A 227 5.45 -17.53 -13.38
N GLN A 228 4.39 -18.31 -13.17
CA GLN A 228 4.22 -19.59 -13.85
C GLN A 228 4.11 -19.41 -15.38
N GLN A 229 3.32 -18.45 -15.85
CA GLN A 229 3.21 -18.18 -17.29
C GLN A 229 4.53 -17.67 -17.88
N TYR A 230 5.22 -16.75 -17.20
CA TYR A 230 6.53 -16.28 -17.67
C TYR A 230 7.58 -17.41 -17.72
N LYS A 231 7.54 -18.35 -16.78
CA LYS A 231 8.38 -19.56 -16.85
C LYS A 231 8.07 -20.42 -18.08
N LYS A 232 6.79 -20.56 -18.45
CA LYS A 232 6.41 -21.27 -19.69
C LYS A 232 7.00 -20.58 -20.92
N VAL A 233 6.86 -19.25 -21.03
CA VAL A 233 7.45 -18.45 -22.13
C VAL A 233 8.96 -18.70 -22.24
N ILE A 234 9.67 -18.66 -21.11
CA ILE A 234 11.13 -18.88 -21.06
C ILE A 234 11.52 -20.31 -21.47
N SER A 235 10.69 -21.31 -21.18
CA SER A 235 10.98 -22.71 -21.50
C SER A 235 10.70 -23.10 -22.96
N ILE A 236 9.91 -22.31 -23.67
CA ILE A 236 9.60 -22.56 -25.07
C ILE A 236 10.81 -22.15 -25.91
N GLU A 237 11.32 -23.07 -26.73
CA GLU A 237 12.42 -22.79 -27.66
C GLU A 237 11.96 -21.76 -28.70
N ASN A 238 12.39 -20.51 -28.56
CA ASN A 238 12.01 -19.40 -29.42
C ASN A 238 13.26 -18.64 -29.88
N LYS A 239 13.23 -18.16 -31.14
CA LYS A 239 14.29 -17.34 -31.73
C LYS A 239 14.22 -15.87 -31.30
N ASP A 240 13.09 -15.41 -30.77
CA ASP A 240 12.93 -14.03 -30.32
C ASP A 240 13.50 -13.81 -28.92
N THR A 241 14.77 -13.44 -28.88
CA THR A 241 15.49 -13.09 -27.65
C THR A 241 14.83 -11.95 -26.88
N THR A 242 14.15 -11.02 -27.56
CA THR A 242 13.53 -9.85 -26.91
C THR A 242 12.35 -10.27 -26.06
N LEU A 243 11.52 -11.19 -26.56
CA LEU A 243 10.37 -11.72 -25.84
C LEU A 243 10.80 -12.53 -24.60
N ILE A 244 11.90 -13.28 -24.72
CA ILE A 244 12.47 -14.04 -23.61
C ILE A 244 13.03 -13.09 -22.53
N ASP A 245 13.76 -12.04 -22.94
CA ASP A 245 14.25 -11.00 -22.03
C ASP A 245 13.10 -10.28 -21.31
N GLU A 246 12.01 -9.99 -22.03
CA GLU A 246 10.79 -9.40 -21.46
C GLU A 246 10.17 -10.32 -20.39
N ALA A 247 10.04 -11.61 -20.69
CA ALA A 247 9.52 -12.59 -19.74
C ALA A 247 10.39 -12.70 -18.48
N TRP A 248 11.72 -12.67 -18.61
CA TRP A 248 12.64 -12.63 -17.47
C TRP A 248 12.49 -11.35 -16.63
N MET A 249 12.35 -10.19 -17.28
CA MET A 249 12.08 -8.93 -16.60
C MET A 249 10.77 -8.96 -15.82
N LEU A 250 9.67 -9.38 -16.47
CA LEU A 250 8.34 -9.46 -15.87
C LEU A 250 8.26 -10.46 -14.72
N LYS A 251 8.96 -11.60 -14.86
CA LYS A 251 9.15 -12.57 -13.78
C LYS A 251 9.90 -11.95 -12.60
N GLY A 252 10.99 -11.21 -12.85
CA GLY A 252 11.72 -10.49 -11.83
C GLY A 252 10.85 -9.48 -11.08
N ILE A 253 10.06 -8.68 -11.80
CA ILE A 253 9.12 -7.71 -11.21
C ILE A 253 8.04 -8.42 -10.38
N SER A 254 7.53 -9.55 -10.85
CA SER A 254 6.54 -10.33 -10.11
C SER A 254 7.13 -10.88 -8.79
N HIS A 255 8.38 -11.35 -8.80
CA HIS A 255 9.11 -11.72 -7.58
C HIS A 255 9.32 -10.52 -6.64
N ILE A 256 9.57 -9.31 -7.16
CA ILE A 256 9.64 -8.09 -6.35
C ILE A 256 8.32 -7.83 -5.63
N LYS A 257 7.18 -7.97 -6.31
CA LYS A 257 5.85 -7.78 -5.69
C LYS A 257 5.53 -8.82 -4.61
N LEU A 258 6.16 -10.00 -4.68
CA LEU A 258 6.14 -11.02 -3.63
C LEU A 258 7.21 -10.83 -2.54
N LEU A 259 7.97 -9.73 -2.56
CA LEU A 259 9.11 -9.45 -1.66
C LEU A 259 10.24 -10.50 -1.74
N GLN A 260 10.33 -11.26 -2.82
CA GLN A 260 11.35 -12.29 -3.06
C GLN A 260 12.55 -11.72 -3.81
N LEU A 261 13.32 -10.84 -3.15
CA LEU A 261 14.38 -10.05 -3.79
C LEU A 261 15.49 -10.90 -4.42
N ASP A 262 15.89 -12.01 -3.79
CA ASP A 262 16.94 -12.88 -4.33
C ASP A 262 16.50 -13.58 -5.63
N SER A 263 15.23 -14.00 -5.70
CA SER A 263 14.66 -14.62 -6.90
C SER A 263 14.45 -13.59 -8.02
N ALA A 264 14.09 -12.35 -7.65
CA ALA A 264 14.01 -11.24 -8.58
C ALA A 264 15.38 -10.94 -9.20
N LYS A 265 16.42 -10.83 -8.37
CA LYS A 265 17.80 -10.62 -8.82
C LYS A 265 18.26 -11.71 -9.79
N LYS A 266 18.08 -12.98 -9.43
CA LYS A 266 18.39 -14.13 -10.31
C LYS A 266 17.65 -14.07 -11.64
N SER A 267 16.43 -13.52 -11.67
CA SER A 267 15.65 -13.36 -12.91
C SER A 267 16.22 -12.25 -13.77
N PHE A 268 16.59 -11.10 -13.18
CA PHE A 268 17.22 -10.00 -13.92
C PHE A 268 18.62 -10.36 -14.44
N GLU A 269 19.39 -11.18 -13.72
CA GLU A 269 20.71 -11.69 -14.17
C GLU A 269 20.63 -12.58 -15.42
N LYS A 270 19.44 -13.09 -15.76
CA LYS A 270 19.20 -13.92 -16.95
C LYS A 270 18.80 -13.11 -18.19
N VAL A 271 18.51 -11.83 -18.03
CA VAL A 271 18.22 -10.91 -19.15
C VAL A 271 19.51 -10.62 -19.90
N SER A 272 19.46 -10.61 -21.23
CA SER A 272 20.63 -10.30 -22.06
C SER A 272 21.16 -8.89 -21.80
N ASN A 273 22.46 -8.79 -21.48
CA ASN A 273 23.13 -7.51 -21.19
C ASN A 273 23.16 -6.56 -22.39
N THR A 274 23.18 -7.09 -23.61
CA THR A 274 23.17 -6.31 -24.87
C THR A 274 21.77 -6.16 -25.45
N GLY A 275 20.77 -6.82 -24.87
CA GLY A 275 19.39 -6.81 -25.32
C GLY A 275 18.67 -5.50 -24.94
N PHE A 276 17.46 -5.35 -25.47
CA PHE A 276 16.61 -4.18 -25.25
C PHE A 276 16.45 -3.84 -23.76
N TYR A 277 16.26 -4.86 -22.91
CA TYR A 277 16.04 -4.70 -21.47
C TYR A 277 17.32 -4.75 -20.61
N GLY A 278 18.51 -4.94 -21.20
CA GLY A 278 19.75 -5.18 -20.45
C GLY A 278 20.11 -4.06 -19.48
N LYS A 279 19.98 -2.80 -19.91
CA LYS A 279 20.22 -1.62 -19.05
C LYS A 279 19.23 -1.56 -17.88
N ASN A 280 17.96 -1.85 -18.14
CA ASN A 280 16.89 -1.83 -17.15
C ASN A 280 17.11 -2.95 -16.11
N ALA A 281 17.49 -4.14 -16.55
CA ALA A 281 17.85 -5.27 -15.69
C ALA A 281 19.06 -4.94 -14.79
N ALA A 282 20.15 -4.40 -15.36
CA ALA A 282 21.33 -4.02 -14.59
C ALA A 282 21.02 -2.97 -13.52
N LYS A 283 20.26 -1.93 -13.87
CA LYS A 283 19.81 -0.90 -12.92
C LYS A 283 18.91 -1.50 -11.82
N ASN A 284 18.02 -2.43 -12.17
CA ASN A 284 17.16 -3.09 -11.20
C ASN A 284 17.96 -3.97 -10.23
N ILE A 285 19.01 -4.66 -10.70
CA ILE A 285 19.94 -5.40 -9.83
C ILE A 285 20.65 -4.46 -8.85
N GLU A 286 21.14 -3.31 -9.33
CA GLU A 286 21.78 -2.29 -8.47
C GLU A 286 20.81 -1.79 -7.39
N LEU A 287 19.56 -1.50 -7.75
CA LEU A 287 18.52 -1.09 -6.81
C LEU A 287 18.24 -2.16 -5.74
N ILE A 288 18.19 -3.45 -6.12
CA ILE A 288 18.01 -4.55 -5.16
C ILE A 288 19.18 -4.61 -4.18
N VAL A 289 20.42 -4.52 -4.67
CA VAL A 289 21.62 -4.52 -3.83
C VAL A 289 21.60 -3.35 -2.85
N ASN A 290 21.22 -2.15 -3.32
CA ASN A 290 21.08 -0.96 -2.50
C ASN A 290 20.00 -1.09 -1.40
N VAL A 291 18.92 -1.86 -1.64
CA VAL A 291 17.92 -2.15 -0.61
C VAL A 291 18.50 -3.08 0.47
N ASN A 292 19.23 -4.11 0.07
CA ASN A 292 19.83 -5.06 1.01
C ASN A 292 20.93 -4.42 1.89
N THR A 293 21.63 -3.41 1.38
CA THR A 293 22.66 -2.70 2.16
C THR A 293 22.07 -1.65 3.11
N GLN A 294 20.87 -1.12 2.82
CA GLN A 294 20.20 -0.15 3.67
C GLN A 294 19.58 -0.81 4.90
N ARG A 295 20.26 -0.67 6.06
CA ARG A 295 19.73 -1.14 7.35
C ARG A 295 18.44 -0.42 7.72
N SER A 296 17.39 -1.19 7.99
CA SER A 296 16.13 -0.68 8.56
C SER A 296 16.35 -0.15 9.98
N LYS A 297 15.68 0.95 10.33
CA LYS A 297 15.66 1.46 11.71
C LYS A 297 14.97 0.45 12.62
N ASN A 298 15.46 0.28 13.85
CA ASN A 298 14.87 -0.68 14.77
C ASN A 298 13.65 -0.07 15.47
N ALA A 299 12.49 -0.72 15.33
CA ALA A 299 11.22 -0.23 15.88
C ALA A 299 11.21 -0.20 17.42
N VAL A 300 11.96 -1.08 18.09
CA VAL A 300 12.09 -1.11 19.56
C VAL A 300 12.75 0.17 20.07
N TRP A 301 13.82 0.61 19.41
CA TRP A 301 14.47 1.89 19.73
C TRP A 301 13.53 3.08 19.52
N GLY A 302 12.63 3.02 18.54
CA GLY A 302 11.54 3.99 18.41
C GLY A 302 10.64 4.06 19.65
N GLY A 303 10.29 2.91 20.24
CA GLY A 303 9.50 2.85 21.47
C GLY A 303 10.26 3.33 22.71
N ILE A 304 11.51 2.90 22.87
CA ILE A 304 12.38 3.31 24.00
C ILE A 304 12.56 4.84 23.99
N LEU A 305 12.91 5.41 22.83
CA LEU A 305 13.02 6.86 22.70
C LEU A 305 11.67 7.55 22.87
N GLY A 306 10.58 6.89 22.48
CA GLY A 306 9.21 7.37 22.66
C GLY A 306 8.81 7.63 24.12
N ILE A 307 9.54 7.11 25.12
CA ILE A 307 9.32 7.46 26.53
C ILE A 307 9.43 8.98 26.74
N ILE A 308 10.32 9.64 26.00
CA ILE A 308 10.38 11.09 25.93
C ILE A 308 9.40 11.52 24.82
N PRO A 309 8.34 12.29 25.13
CA PRO A 309 7.35 12.71 24.13
C PRO A 309 8.01 13.31 22.89
N GLY A 310 7.70 12.74 21.72
CA GLY A 310 8.22 13.20 20.42
C GLY A 310 9.56 12.60 19.99
N ALA A 311 10.42 12.13 20.89
CA ALA A 311 11.76 11.68 20.52
C ALA A 311 11.76 10.41 19.64
N GLY A 312 10.83 9.48 19.87
CA GLY A 312 10.63 8.31 19.02
C GLY A 312 10.18 8.65 17.59
N TYR A 313 9.30 9.65 17.44
CA TYR A 313 8.92 10.19 16.13
C TYR A 313 10.08 10.90 15.43
N LEU A 314 10.90 11.64 16.18
CA LEU A 314 12.09 12.29 15.65
C LEU A 314 13.10 11.26 15.11
N TYR A 315 13.27 10.14 15.83
CA TYR A 315 14.04 8.99 15.36
C TYR A 315 13.46 8.39 14.07
N ALA A 316 12.13 8.36 13.92
CA ALA A 316 11.45 7.98 12.68
C ALA A 316 11.50 9.05 11.58
N SER A 317 12.16 10.20 11.81
CA SER A 317 12.22 11.35 10.89
C SER A 317 10.86 12.05 10.66
N HIS A 318 9.90 11.86 11.56
CA HIS A 318 8.59 12.52 11.56
C HIS A 318 8.65 13.77 12.46
N LYS A 319 9.22 14.86 11.93
CA LYS A 319 9.56 16.05 12.73
C LYS A 319 8.32 16.79 13.23
N GLN A 320 7.28 16.87 12.41
CA GLN A 320 6.05 17.57 12.78
C GLN A 320 5.28 16.80 13.85
N THR A 321 5.15 15.49 13.68
CA THR A 321 4.56 14.60 14.71
C THR A 321 5.38 14.61 16.02
N ALA A 322 6.71 14.70 15.93
CA ALA A 322 7.55 14.81 17.12
C ALA A 322 7.21 16.07 17.95
N LEU A 323 7.07 17.21 17.26
CA LEU A 323 6.71 18.48 17.90
C LEU A 323 5.29 18.46 18.48
N SER A 324 4.30 17.96 17.72
CA SER A 324 2.91 17.88 18.21
C SER A 324 2.81 16.98 19.45
N SER A 325 3.52 15.86 19.46
CA SER A 325 3.58 14.94 20.60
C SER A 325 4.18 15.60 21.83
N LEU A 326 5.30 16.33 21.67
CA LEU A 326 5.93 17.06 22.76
C LEU A 326 4.97 18.10 23.36
N ILE A 327 4.34 18.92 22.50
CA ILE A 327 3.42 19.99 22.94
C ILE A 327 2.22 19.40 23.67
N ILE A 328 1.52 18.45 23.06
CA ILE A 328 0.26 17.92 23.60
C ILE A 328 0.50 17.19 24.93
N ASN A 329 1.53 16.34 25.02
CA ASN A 329 1.84 15.65 26.27
C ASN A 329 2.30 16.63 27.37
N SER A 330 3.07 17.68 27.01
CA SER A 330 3.48 18.71 27.97
C SER A 330 2.27 19.51 28.48
N LEU A 331 1.32 19.84 27.62
CA LEU A 331 0.10 20.55 27.99
C LEU A 331 -0.77 19.74 28.96
N PHE A 332 -0.97 18.44 28.69
CA PHE A 332 -1.74 17.60 29.62
C PHE A 332 -1.02 17.40 30.95
N ALA A 333 0.30 17.20 30.94
CA ALA A 333 1.09 17.08 32.16
C ALA A 333 1.03 18.37 33.00
N TYR A 334 1.20 19.53 32.35
CA TYR A 334 1.11 20.83 32.99
C TYR A 334 -0.31 21.13 33.52
N GLY A 335 -1.33 20.83 32.72
CA GLY A 335 -2.74 20.98 33.10
C GLY A 335 -3.12 20.12 34.30
N ALA A 336 -2.69 18.86 34.33
CA ALA A 336 -2.89 17.98 35.48
C ALA A 336 -2.17 18.51 36.73
N TYR A 337 -0.88 18.84 36.61
CA TYR A 337 -0.07 19.35 37.72
C TYR A 337 -0.67 20.63 38.33
N THR A 338 -0.99 21.61 37.50
CA THR A 338 -1.56 22.88 37.97
C THR A 338 -2.93 22.70 38.60
N SER A 339 -3.79 21.84 38.03
CA SER A 339 -5.12 21.57 38.57
C SER A 339 -5.07 20.91 39.95
N PHE A 340 -4.17 19.95 40.17
CA PHE A 340 -3.97 19.37 41.50
C PHE A 340 -3.37 20.38 42.47
N LYS A 341 -2.43 21.23 42.02
CA LYS A 341 -1.84 22.28 42.84
C LYS A 341 -2.86 23.33 43.30
N THR A 342 -3.86 23.64 42.47
CA THR A 342 -4.95 24.58 42.79
C THR A 342 -6.17 23.91 43.43
N ASN A 343 -6.06 22.65 43.84
CA ASN A 343 -7.13 21.84 44.44
C ASN A 343 -8.36 21.63 43.52
N ASN A 344 -8.20 21.82 42.21
CA ASN A 344 -9.21 21.47 41.20
C ASN A 344 -9.06 20.00 40.78
N VAL A 345 -9.51 19.11 41.66
CA VAL A 345 -9.35 17.66 41.51
C VAL A 345 -10.04 17.14 40.25
N GLY A 346 -11.23 17.65 39.90
CA GLY A 346 -11.99 17.19 38.74
C GLY A 346 -11.25 17.38 37.41
N ILE A 347 -10.73 18.60 37.17
CA ILE A 347 -9.93 18.88 35.98
C ILE A 347 -8.60 18.13 36.03
N GLY A 348 -7.99 18.00 37.21
CA GLY A 348 -6.76 17.21 37.41
C GLY A 348 -6.92 15.76 36.97
N ILE A 349 -8.00 15.09 37.38
CA ILE A 349 -8.31 13.71 36.96
C ILE A 349 -8.56 13.65 35.46
N LEU A 350 -9.38 14.53 34.90
CA LEU A 350 -9.70 14.54 33.48
C LEU A 350 -8.44 14.72 32.61
N ALA A 351 -7.60 15.71 32.94
CA ALA A 351 -6.34 15.96 32.24
C ALA A 351 -5.37 14.78 32.37
N SER A 352 -5.36 14.10 33.52
CA SER A 352 -4.52 12.91 33.73
C SER A 352 -4.98 11.72 32.89
N VAL A 353 -6.28 11.42 32.87
CA VAL A 353 -6.82 10.28 32.09
C VAL A 353 -6.57 10.48 30.59
N ILE A 354 -6.87 11.68 30.08
CA ILE A 354 -6.62 12.00 28.67
C ILE A 354 -5.10 12.03 28.41
N GLY A 355 -4.32 12.65 29.28
CA GLY A 355 -2.86 12.74 29.16
C GLY A 355 -2.19 11.38 29.09
N VAL A 356 -2.61 10.42 29.92
CA VAL A 356 -2.10 9.03 29.89
C VAL A 356 -2.40 8.38 28.54
N ALA A 357 -3.61 8.56 27.98
CA ALA A 357 -3.93 8.04 26.66
C ALA A 357 -3.02 8.61 25.56
N PHE A 358 -2.76 9.92 25.57
CA PHE A 358 -1.83 10.56 24.64
C PHE A 358 -0.37 10.13 24.83
N TYR A 359 0.03 9.87 26.07
CA TYR A 359 1.37 9.41 26.39
C TYR A 359 1.61 7.98 25.87
N ILE A 360 0.67 7.08 26.13
CA ILE A 360 0.70 5.70 25.61
C ILE A 360 0.64 5.72 24.07
N GLY A 361 -0.25 6.54 23.50
CA GLY A 361 -0.37 6.72 22.05
C GLY A 361 0.94 7.22 21.42
N ASN A 362 1.66 8.14 22.07
CA ASN A 362 2.97 8.60 21.63
C ASN A 362 4.02 7.47 21.57
N ILE A 363 4.09 6.60 22.58
CA ILE A 363 5.05 5.48 22.61
C ILE A 363 4.72 4.46 21.52
N GLN A 364 3.45 4.03 21.45
CA GLN A 364 3.01 3.05 20.45
C GLN A 364 3.14 3.61 19.02
N GLY A 365 2.77 4.88 18.84
CA GLY A 365 2.88 5.59 17.58
C GLY A 365 4.33 5.81 17.12
N SER A 366 5.26 5.97 18.05
CA SER A 366 6.70 6.02 17.74
C SER A 366 7.19 4.71 17.11
N ILE A 367 6.80 3.56 17.68
CA ILE A 367 7.12 2.23 17.12
C ILE A 367 6.52 2.08 15.71
N LYS A 368 5.23 2.44 15.56
CA LYS A 368 4.54 2.38 14.26
C LYS A 368 5.17 3.30 13.22
N SER A 369 5.59 4.50 13.60
CA SER A 369 6.24 5.45 12.70
C SER A 369 7.57 4.93 12.17
N VAL A 370 8.37 4.28 13.02
CA VAL A 370 9.60 3.63 12.56
C VAL A 370 9.31 2.51 11.55
N LYS A 371 8.28 1.69 11.82
CA LYS A 371 7.86 0.63 10.89
C LYS A 371 7.41 1.22 9.54
N ARG A 372 6.60 2.28 9.57
CA ARG A 372 6.13 3.00 8.38
C ARG A 372 7.29 3.60 7.60
N PHE A 373 8.21 4.29 8.27
CA PHE A 373 9.41 4.86 7.65
C PHE A 373 10.22 3.78 6.89
N ASN A 374 10.44 2.62 7.51
CA ASN A 374 11.15 1.51 6.86
C ASN A 374 10.35 0.91 5.69
N GLN A 375 9.03 0.86 5.80
CA GLN A 375 8.16 0.37 4.73
C GLN A 375 8.14 1.32 3.54
N THR A 376 7.84 2.60 3.74
CA THR A 376 7.81 3.62 2.68
C THR A 376 9.14 3.68 1.92
N ARG A 377 10.28 3.58 2.63
CA ARG A 377 11.60 3.53 1.99
C ARG A 377 11.77 2.30 1.10
N ARG A 378 11.33 1.12 1.55
CA ARG A 378 11.35 -0.10 0.75
C ARG A 378 10.44 0.04 -0.46
N ASP A 379 9.17 0.40 -0.25
CA ASP A 379 8.16 0.50 -1.30
C ASP A 379 8.54 1.52 -2.38
N THR A 380 9.17 2.64 -1.99
CA THR A 380 9.73 3.63 -2.94
C THR A 380 10.72 2.99 -3.90
N VAL A 381 11.61 2.13 -3.41
CA VAL A 381 12.60 1.46 -4.27
C VAL A 381 11.93 0.36 -5.11
N LEU A 382 11.03 -0.43 -4.54
CA LEU A 382 10.31 -1.47 -5.29
C LEU A 382 9.44 -0.88 -6.41
N ASN A 383 8.83 0.29 -6.17
CA ASN A 383 8.07 1.02 -7.18
C ASN A 383 8.98 1.58 -8.28
N ARG A 384 10.19 2.08 -7.95
CA ARG A 384 11.18 2.46 -8.96
C ARG A 384 11.61 1.31 -9.85
N ILE A 385 11.79 0.10 -9.30
CA ILE A 385 12.10 -1.11 -10.08
C ILE A 385 10.97 -1.42 -11.07
N SER A 386 9.71 -1.31 -10.60
CA SER A 386 8.54 -1.54 -11.44
C SER A 386 8.42 -0.48 -12.55
N LEU A 387 8.70 0.79 -12.25
CA LEU A 387 8.67 1.88 -13.23
C LEU A 387 9.81 1.80 -14.23
N ASN A 388 11.00 1.34 -13.83
CA ASN A 388 12.11 1.11 -14.75
C ASN A 388 11.83 -0.01 -15.78
N PHE A 389 10.71 -0.72 -15.70
CA PHE A 389 10.26 -1.62 -16.77
C PHE A 389 9.46 -0.90 -17.84
N SER A 390 8.68 0.10 -17.43
CA SER A 390 7.83 0.89 -18.31
C SER A 390 8.66 1.98 -18.97
N TYR A 391 8.39 2.19 -20.26
CA TYR A 391 9.05 3.21 -21.07
C TYR A 391 8.77 4.63 -20.56
#